data_AF-A0A1W2BWN5-F1
#
_entry.id   AF-A0A1W2BWN5-F1
#
_cell.length_a   1.000
_cell.length_b   1.000
_cell.length_c   1.000
_cell.angle_alpha   90.00
_cell.angle_beta   90.00
_cell.angle_gamma   90.00
#
_symmetry.space_group_name_H-M   'P 1'
#
loop_
_entity.id
_entity.type
_entity.pdbx_description
1 polymer ?
#
loop_
_entity_poly.entity_id
_entity_poly.type
_entity_poly.pdbx_seq_one_letter_code
_entity_poly.pdbx_strand_id
1 'polypeptide(L)'
;MRKVFSRRSLAVDPAHMITLHQEAIEQLELMHTATEAAEQASDGVRDALNTIAENHWEEYTDIIHMISMHDEHFATVMKKHGFTMRDNESADNERQFYGSRLLLLALLLGLIRRHRRFAYFYGLRSNPMGDYIKESIAMEREHVAVMIGMVQNMM
;
A
#
# COMPACT_ATOMS: atom_id res chain seq x y z
N MET A 1 18.95 24.72 27.04
CA MET A 1 17.79 23.86 26.69
C MET A 1 17.28 24.28 25.32
N ARG A 2 17.56 23.50 24.26
CA ARG A 2 16.97 23.73 22.93
C ARG A 2 15.51 23.25 22.97
N LYS A 3 14.56 24.14 22.66
CA LYS A 3 13.14 23.80 22.53
C LYS A 3 13.01 22.76 21.41
N VAL A 4 12.53 21.57 21.76
CA VAL A 4 12.08 20.56 20.80
C VAL A 4 10.95 21.23 20.03
N PHE A 5 11.18 21.52 18.75
CA PHE A 5 10.10 21.90 17.85
C PHE A 5 9.10 20.75 17.85
N SER A 6 7.99 20.93 18.57
CA SER A 6 6.77 20.18 18.32
C SER A 6 6.48 20.36 16.83
N ARG A 7 6.72 19.31 16.04
CA ARG A 7 6.13 19.21 14.70
C ARG A 7 4.64 19.35 14.95
N ARG A 8 4.06 20.49 14.58
CA ARG A 8 2.60 20.60 14.48
C ARG A 8 2.19 19.50 13.52
N SER A 9 1.27 18.64 13.95
CA SER A 9 0.60 17.67 13.08
C SER A 9 0.16 18.44 11.83
N LEU A 10 0.77 18.12 10.69
CA LEU A 10 0.36 18.65 9.40
C LEU A 10 -1.06 18.15 9.21
N ALA A 11 -2.03 19.06 9.21
CA ALA A 11 -3.40 18.69 8.95
C ALA A 11 -3.45 17.97 7.59
N VAL A 12 -3.85 16.70 7.61
CA VAL A 12 -3.93 15.85 6.42
C VAL A 12 -4.72 16.57 5.33
N ASP A 13 -4.08 16.81 4.18
CA ASP A 13 -4.76 17.32 2.99
C ASP A 13 -5.52 16.17 2.31
N PRO A 14 -6.86 16.14 2.35
CA PRO A 14 -7.62 15.03 1.80
C PRO A 14 -7.50 14.93 0.30
N ALA A 15 -7.34 16.05 -0.42
CA ALA A 15 -7.19 16.02 -1.86
C ALA A 15 -5.91 15.27 -2.22
N HIS A 16 -4.80 15.62 -1.55
CA HIS A 16 -3.54 14.92 -1.70
C HIS A 16 -3.64 13.44 -1.28
N MET A 17 -4.31 13.12 -0.17
CA MET A 17 -4.50 11.72 0.24
C MET A 17 -5.34 10.91 -0.75
N ILE A 18 -6.36 11.51 -1.37
CA ILE A 18 -7.14 10.87 -2.42
C ILE A 18 -6.23 10.53 -3.60
N THR A 19 -5.38 11.48 -4.03
CA THR A 19 -4.41 11.27 -5.12
C THR A 19 -3.45 10.12 -4.78
N LEU A 20 -2.83 10.12 -3.61
CA LEU A 20 -1.92 9.04 -3.20
C LEU A 20 -2.62 7.67 -3.17
N HIS A 21 -3.87 7.61 -2.71
CA HIS A 21 -4.63 6.36 -2.74
C HIS A 21 -5.07 5.94 -4.15
N GLN A 22 -5.25 6.88 -5.08
CA GLN A 22 -5.49 6.57 -6.50
C GLN A 22 -4.24 6.03 -7.17
N GLU A 23 -3.08 6.66 -6.95
CA GLU A 23 -1.79 6.16 -7.43
C GLU A 23 -1.52 4.74 -6.89
N ALA A 24 -1.79 4.51 -5.61
CA ALA A 24 -1.67 3.18 -5.01
C ALA A 24 -2.58 2.13 -5.68
N ILE A 25 -3.80 2.51 -6.08
CA ILE A 25 -4.70 1.63 -6.83
C ILE A 25 -4.12 1.30 -8.20
N GLU A 26 -3.64 2.29 -8.93
CA GLU A 26 -3.08 2.11 -10.27
C GLU A 26 -1.91 1.12 -10.24
N GLN A 27 -0.99 1.26 -9.29
CA GLN A 27 0.15 0.35 -9.15
C GLN A 27 -0.30 -1.09 -8.86
N LEU A 28 -1.28 -1.28 -7.97
CA LEU A 28 -1.81 -2.60 -7.66
C LEU A 28 -2.58 -3.23 -8.84
N GLU A 29 -3.30 -2.42 -9.63
CA GLU A 29 -4.00 -2.90 -10.83
C GLU A 29 -3.02 -3.34 -11.93
N LEU A 30 -1.94 -2.60 -12.12
CA LEU A 30 -0.85 -2.96 -13.04
C LEU A 30 -0.14 -4.23 -12.58
N MET A 31 0.21 -4.33 -11.29
CA MET A 31 0.78 -5.55 -10.71
C MET A 31 -0.16 -6.76 -10.87
N HIS A 32 -1.46 -6.58 -10.59
CA HIS A 32 -2.45 -7.64 -10.74
C HIS A 32 -2.51 -8.14 -12.19
N THR A 33 -2.60 -7.22 -13.14
CA THR A 33 -2.65 -7.54 -14.58
C THR A 33 -1.40 -8.29 -15.02
N ALA A 34 -0.20 -7.83 -14.62
CA ALA A 34 1.06 -8.49 -14.96
C ALA A 34 1.14 -9.89 -14.35
N THR A 35 0.75 -10.05 -13.08
CA THR A 35 0.74 -11.32 -12.35
C THR A 35 -0.21 -12.33 -13.00
N GLU A 36 -1.41 -11.89 -13.38
CA GLU A 36 -2.42 -12.71 -14.06
C GLU A 36 -1.95 -13.14 -15.46
N ALA A 37 -1.44 -12.19 -16.25
CA ALA A 37 -0.92 -12.48 -17.59
C ALA A 37 0.27 -13.46 -17.57
N ALA A 38 1.12 -13.37 -16.54
CA ALA A 38 2.27 -14.26 -16.38
C ALA A 38 1.86 -15.74 -16.23
N GLU A 39 0.65 -16.05 -15.72
CA GLU A 39 0.16 -17.43 -15.62
C GLU A 39 -0.04 -18.09 -16.98
N GLN A 40 -0.34 -17.31 -18.00
CA GLN A 40 -0.65 -17.80 -19.36
C GLN A 40 0.52 -17.66 -20.33
N ALA A 41 1.61 -17.04 -19.89
CA ALA A 41 2.77 -16.73 -20.72
C ALA A 41 3.79 -17.88 -20.80
N SER A 42 4.52 -17.94 -21.92
CA SER A 42 5.72 -18.78 -22.08
C SER A 42 6.89 -18.22 -21.28
N ASP A 43 7.90 -19.05 -20.98
CA ASP A 43 8.93 -18.78 -19.95
C ASP A 43 9.59 -17.39 -20.08
N GLY A 44 10.06 -16.98 -21.26
CA GLY A 44 10.71 -15.67 -21.41
C GLY A 44 9.77 -14.46 -21.24
N VAL A 45 8.49 -14.59 -21.60
CA VAL A 45 7.49 -13.53 -21.38
C VAL A 45 7.01 -13.54 -19.93
N ARG A 46 6.92 -14.72 -19.31
CA ARG A 46 6.57 -14.89 -17.91
C ARG A 46 7.58 -14.19 -16.99
N ASP A 47 8.87 -14.35 -17.25
CA ASP A 47 9.93 -13.73 -16.44
C ASP A 47 9.85 -12.21 -16.53
N ALA A 48 9.68 -11.66 -17.74
CA ALA A 48 9.50 -10.22 -17.93
C ALA A 48 8.26 -9.68 -17.19
N LEU A 49 7.15 -10.42 -17.22
CA LEU A 49 5.92 -10.04 -16.50
C LEU A 49 6.06 -10.12 -14.98
N ASN A 50 6.82 -11.10 -14.45
CA ASN A 50 7.15 -11.17 -13.03
C ASN A 50 7.97 -9.95 -12.59
N THR A 51 9.00 -9.57 -13.36
CA THR A 51 9.79 -8.36 -13.08
C THR A 51 8.94 -7.10 -13.13
N ILE A 52 8.00 -6.98 -14.07
CA ILE A 52 7.05 -5.86 -14.12
C ILE A 52 6.17 -5.83 -12.86
N ALA A 53 5.66 -6.99 -12.42
CA ALA A 53 4.86 -7.08 -11.20
C ALA A 53 5.67 -6.67 -9.95
N GLU A 54 6.93 -7.08 -9.85
CA GLU A 54 7.84 -6.68 -8.76
C GLU A 54 8.07 -5.16 -8.75
N ASN A 55 8.32 -4.54 -9.90
CA ASN A 55 8.52 -3.10 -9.99
C ASN A 55 7.27 -2.34 -9.51
N HIS A 56 6.07 -2.75 -9.94
CA HIS A 56 4.83 -2.13 -9.48
C HIS A 56 4.58 -2.34 -7.98
N TRP A 57 5.05 -3.46 -7.41
CA TRP A 57 5.03 -3.63 -5.95
C TRP A 57 5.95 -2.63 -5.25
N GLU A 58 7.16 -2.41 -5.77
CA GLU A 58 8.09 -1.44 -5.18
C GLU A 58 7.53 -0.01 -5.25
N GLU A 59 7.02 0.40 -6.41
CA GLU A 59 6.35 1.70 -6.59
C GLU A 59 5.15 1.85 -5.65
N TYR A 60 4.35 0.79 -5.47
CA TYR A 60 3.27 0.77 -4.49
C TYR A 60 3.79 0.99 -3.06
N THR A 61 4.89 0.35 -2.66
CA THR A 61 5.46 0.53 -1.31
C THR A 61 5.99 1.95 -1.07
N ASP A 62 6.51 2.62 -2.11
CA ASP A 62 6.92 4.02 -2.03
C ASP A 62 5.72 4.95 -1.84
N ILE A 63 4.59 4.68 -2.51
CA ILE A 63 3.34 5.42 -2.29
C ILE A 63 2.82 5.19 -0.86
N ILE A 64 2.91 3.97 -0.32
CA ILE A 64 2.58 3.69 1.08
C ILE A 64 3.48 4.48 2.05
N HIS A 65 4.75 4.64 1.71
CA HIS A 65 5.65 5.51 2.47
C HIS A 65 5.17 6.96 2.44
N MET A 66 4.83 7.51 1.27
CA MET A 66 4.27 8.86 1.14
C MET A 66 2.97 9.05 1.92
N ILE A 67 2.05 8.08 1.87
CA ILE A 67 0.81 8.07 2.67
C ILE A 67 1.14 8.15 4.17
N SER A 68 2.09 7.33 4.62
CA SER A 68 2.51 7.29 6.02
C SER A 68 3.16 8.60 6.49
N MET A 69 3.85 9.31 5.60
CA MET A 69 4.40 10.65 5.91
C MET A 69 3.31 11.71 6.15
N HIS A 70 2.12 11.50 5.60
CA HIS A 70 0.97 12.41 5.74
C HIS A 70 -0.06 11.95 6.77
N ASP A 71 -0.15 10.65 7.08
CA ASP A 71 -1.06 10.08 8.07
C ASP A 71 -0.28 9.38 9.19
N GLU A 72 -0.11 10.09 10.32
CA GLU A 72 0.61 9.59 11.51
C GLU A 72 0.01 8.30 12.08
N HIS A 73 -1.31 8.11 11.98
CA HIS A 73 -1.95 6.87 12.44
C HIS A 73 -1.62 5.71 11.50
N PHE A 74 -1.59 5.98 10.19
CA PHE A 74 -1.16 5.00 9.20
C PHE A 74 0.28 4.58 9.43
N ALA A 75 1.19 5.55 9.62
CA ALA A 75 2.59 5.27 9.93
C ALA A 75 2.76 4.41 11.19
N THR A 76 1.97 4.70 12.24
CA THR A 76 2.01 3.95 13.50
C THR A 76 1.60 2.50 13.30
N VAL A 77 0.52 2.27 12.54
CA VAL A 77 0.04 0.92 12.23
C VAL A 77 1.04 0.16 11.36
N MET A 78 1.61 0.79 10.33
CA MET A 78 2.63 0.16 9.48
C MET A 78 3.85 -0.27 10.30
N LYS A 79 4.34 0.61 11.19
CA LYS A 79 5.46 0.29 12.08
C LYS A 79 5.14 -0.86 13.04
N LYS A 80 3.92 -0.91 13.58
CA LYS A 80 3.46 -1.99 14.47
C LYS A 80 3.51 -3.36 13.79
N HIS A 81 3.23 -3.42 12.48
CA HIS A 81 3.28 -4.65 11.68
C HIS A 81 4.68 -4.95 11.12
N GLY A 82 5.74 -4.29 11.62
CA GLY A 82 7.12 -4.58 11.24
C GLY A 82 7.55 -3.98 9.91
N PHE A 83 6.74 -3.12 9.30
CA PHE A 83 7.12 -2.40 8.08
C PHE A 83 8.21 -1.38 8.43
N THR A 84 9.47 -1.76 8.15
CA THR A 84 10.59 -0.83 8.20
C THR A 84 10.61 -0.07 6.90
N MET A 85 10.43 1.25 6.98
CA MET A 85 10.61 2.12 5.82
C MET A 85 12.04 1.92 5.34
N ARG A 86 12.22 1.51 4.08
CA ARG A 86 13.54 1.26 3.49
C ARG A 86 14.38 2.54 3.63
N ASP A 87 15.37 2.51 4.52
CA ASP A 87 16.55 3.37 4.41
C ASP A 87 17.46 2.70 3.36
N ASN A 88 17.24 3.03 2.08
CA ASN A 88 18.22 2.96 0.98
C ASN A 88 19.25 1.81 0.91
N GLU A 89 18.91 0.56 1.27
CA GLU A 89 19.72 -0.61 0.91
C GLU A 89 18.84 -1.68 0.27
N SER A 90 18.76 -1.64 -1.07
CA SER A 90 18.27 -2.73 -1.89
C SER A 90 19.24 -3.90 -1.79
N ALA A 91 18.94 -4.87 -0.92
CA ALA A 91 19.57 -6.18 -0.99
C ALA A 91 19.11 -6.87 -2.27
N ASP A 92 20.08 -7.13 -3.15
CA ASP A 92 20.03 -7.84 -4.44
C ASP A 92 19.69 -9.34 -4.24
N ASN A 93 18.62 -9.64 -3.50
CA ASN A 93 18.09 -10.98 -3.43
C ASN A 93 17.02 -11.12 -4.51
N GLU A 94 17.24 -12.00 -5.48
CA GLU A 94 16.26 -12.43 -6.47
C GLU A 94 14.95 -12.81 -5.74
N ARG A 95 13.98 -11.90 -5.72
CA ARG A 95 12.65 -12.11 -5.12
C ARG A 95 11.86 -13.01 -6.03
N GLN A 96 12.02 -14.31 -5.88
CA GLN A 96 11.18 -15.27 -6.59
C GLN A 96 9.82 -15.34 -5.89
N PHE A 97 8.73 -15.20 -6.63
CA PHE A 97 7.38 -15.45 -6.13
C PHE A 97 7.23 -16.90 -5.64
N TYR A 98 7.41 -17.13 -4.33
CA TYR A 98 7.33 -18.45 -3.71
C TYR A 98 5.91 -18.81 -3.22
N GLY A 99 4.94 -17.90 -3.36
CA GLY A 99 3.55 -18.07 -2.90
C GLY A 99 2.55 -18.59 -3.95
N SER A 100 1.34 -18.93 -3.48
CA SER A 100 0.19 -19.20 -4.36
C SER A 100 -0.20 -17.93 -5.13
N ARG A 101 -0.06 -17.94 -6.47
CA ARG A 101 -0.44 -16.81 -7.33
C ARG A 101 -1.91 -16.40 -7.18
N LEU A 102 -2.81 -17.38 -7.06
CA LEU A 102 -4.23 -17.11 -6.80
C LEU A 102 -4.44 -16.31 -5.50
N LEU A 103 -3.70 -16.66 -4.44
CA LEU A 103 -3.74 -15.93 -3.18
C LEU A 103 -3.18 -14.51 -3.36
N LEU A 104 -2.09 -14.34 -4.11
CA LEU A 104 -1.53 -13.03 -4.41
C LEU A 104 -2.54 -12.14 -5.13
N LEU A 105 -3.16 -12.63 -6.21
CA LEU A 105 -4.20 -11.90 -6.94
C LEU A 105 -5.37 -11.49 -6.02
N ALA A 106 -5.81 -12.40 -5.14
CA ALA A 106 -6.85 -12.10 -4.16
C ALA A 106 -6.43 -11.01 -3.15
N LEU A 107 -5.17 -11.02 -2.69
CA LEU A 107 -4.62 -10.00 -1.81
C LEU A 107 -4.51 -8.64 -2.51
N LEU A 108 -4.05 -8.60 -3.77
CA LEU A 108 -3.98 -7.38 -4.58
C LEU A 108 -5.37 -6.76 -4.77
N LEU A 109 -6.37 -7.56 -5.13
CA LEU A 109 -7.76 -7.10 -5.20
C LEU A 109 -8.27 -6.59 -3.85
N GLY A 110 -7.88 -7.25 -2.76
CA GLY A 110 -8.14 -6.81 -1.40
C GLY A 110 -7.60 -5.40 -1.15
N LEU A 111 -6.30 -5.19 -1.40
CA LEU A 111 -5.63 -3.90 -1.23
C LEU A 111 -6.26 -2.80 -2.09
N ILE A 112 -6.55 -3.07 -3.37
CA ILE A 112 -7.25 -2.13 -4.26
C ILE A 112 -8.56 -1.65 -3.65
N ARG A 113 -9.39 -2.58 -3.13
CA ARG A 113 -10.66 -2.25 -2.49
C ARG A 113 -10.47 -1.40 -1.24
N ARG A 114 -9.44 -1.66 -0.44
CA ARG A 114 -9.12 -0.85 0.76
C ARG A 114 -8.73 0.58 0.36
N HIS A 115 -7.87 0.75 -0.64
CA HIS A 115 -7.50 2.08 -1.13
C HIS A 115 -8.68 2.86 -1.72
N ARG A 116 -9.59 2.19 -2.43
CA ARG A 116 -10.84 2.81 -2.90
C ARG A 116 -11.69 3.31 -1.73
N ARG A 117 -11.75 2.56 -0.62
CA ARG A 117 -12.45 3.00 0.60
C ARG A 117 -11.77 4.19 1.26
N PHE A 118 -10.44 4.24 1.31
CA PHE A 118 -9.73 5.43 1.80
C PHE A 118 -10.03 6.66 0.95
N ALA A 119 -9.92 6.57 -0.37
CA ALA A 119 -10.23 7.68 -1.27
C ALA A 119 -11.68 8.19 -1.07
N TYR A 120 -12.63 7.26 -0.91
CA TYR A 120 -14.00 7.59 -0.56
C TYR A 120 -14.11 8.32 0.79
N PHE A 121 -13.48 7.80 1.85
CA PHE A 121 -13.55 8.40 3.18
C PHE A 121 -12.95 9.79 3.25
N TYR A 122 -11.82 10.03 2.57
CA TYR A 122 -11.25 11.37 2.47
C TYR A 122 -12.15 12.36 1.71
N GLY A 123 -12.99 11.87 0.78
CA GLY A 123 -14.00 12.66 0.08
C GLY A 123 -15.23 13.05 0.92
N LEU A 124 -15.47 12.41 2.05
CA LEU A 124 -16.67 12.60 2.88
C LEU A 124 -16.56 13.72 3.94
N ARG A 125 -15.76 14.77 3.72
CA ARG A 125 -15.61 15.84 4.74
C ARG A 125 -16.97 16.46 5.13
N SER A 126 -17.18 16.64 6.44
CA SER A 126 -18.39 17.22 7.06
C SER A 126 -19.61 16.29 7.16
N ASN A 127 -19.39 14.98 7.16
CA ASN A 127 -20.49 14.01 7.32
C ASN A 127 -20.95 13.88 8.79
N PRO A 128 -22.27 13.86 9.08
CA PRO A 128 -22.81 13.64 10.43
C PRO A 128 -22.37 12.30 11.07
N MET A 129 -21.90 11.32 10.27
CA MET A 129 -21.38 10.03 10.73
C MET A 129 -19.85 10.05 11.00
N GLY A 130 -19.29 11.19 11.39
CA GLY A 130 -17.84 11.38 11.54
C GLY A 130 -17.13 10.34 12.41
N ASP A 131 -17.75 9.90 13.51
CA ASP A 131 -17.12 8.91 14.40
C ASP A 131 -17.11 7.50 13.81
N TYR A 132 -18.18 7.10 13.11
CA TYR A 132 -18.19 5.84 12.35
C TYR A 132 -17.12 5.82 11.25
N ILE A 133 -16.93 6.95 10.57
CA ILE A 133 -15.89 7.09 9.53
C ILE A 133 -14.50 6.96 10.15
N LYS A 134 -14.25 7.58 11.31
CA LYS A 134 -12.96 7.46 12.02
C LYS A 134 -12.63 6.01 12.38
N GLU A 135 -13.59 5.29 12.95
CA GLU A 135 -13.41 3.87 13.30
C GLU A 135 -13.17 3.01 12.05
N SER A 136 -13.94 3.27 10.99
CA SER A 136 -13.76 2.59 9.70
C SER A 136 -12.37 2.82 9.13
N ILE A 137 -11.88 4.07 9.10
CA ILE A 137 -10.54 4.39 8.61
C ILE A 137 -9.47 3.68 9.46
N ALA A 138 -9.61 3.66 10.79
CA ALA A 138 -8.66 2.96 11.67
C ALA A 138 -8.57 1.47 11.34
N MET A 139 -9.71 0.81 11.11
CA MET A 139 -9.76 -0.58 10.68
C MET A 139 -9.16 -0.80 9.29
N GLU A 140 -9.38 0.13 8.34
CA GLU A 140 -8.75 0.02 7.02
C GLU A 140 -7.22 0.10 7.08
N ARG A 141 -6.65 0.91 7.98
CA ARG A 141 -5.19 0.99 8.18
C ARG A 141 -4.61 -0.35 8.61
N GLU A 142 -5.26 -0.99 9.59
CA GLU A 142 -4.86 -2.31 10.08
C GLU A 142 -4.97 -3.38 8.98
N HIS A 143 -6.06 -3.38 8.22
CA HIS A 143 -6.22 -4.33 7.11
C HIS A 143 -5.17 -4.15 6.02
N VAL A 144 -4.85 -2.91 5.62
CA VAL A 144 -3.81 -2.65 4.62
C VAL A 144 -2.46 -3.14 5.13
N ALA A 145 -2.06 -2.79 6.36
CA ALA A 145 -0.79 -3.22 6.91
C ALA A 145 -0.65 -4.76 6.97
N VAL A 146 -1.70 -5.47 7.40
CA VAL A 146 -1.71 -6.93 7.43
C VAL A 146 -1.60 -7.53 6.03
N MET A 147 -2.37 -7.03 5.06
CA MET A 147 -2.33 -7.52 3.68
C MET A 147 -0.99 -7.25 3.01
N ILE A 148 -0.39 -6.08 3.25
CA ILE A 148 0.97 -5.77 2.79
C ILE A 148 1.97 -6.78 3.34
N GLY A 149 1.92 -7.06 4.66
CA GLY A 149 2.80 -8.07 5.27
C GLY A 149 2.60 -9.47 4.67
N MET A 150 1.36 -9.87 4.37
CA MET A 150 1.09 -11.14 3.68
C MET A 150 1.71 -11.18 2.29
N VAL A 151 1.58 -10.10 1.50
CA VAL A 151 2.17 -10.02 0.15
C VAL A 151 3.71 -10.02 0.22
N GLN A 152 4.32 -9.26 1.14
CA GLN A 152 5.78 -9.25 1.33
C GLN A 152 6.34 -10.61 1.73
N ASN A 153 5.60 -11.43 2.47
CA ASN A 153 6.04 -12.78 2.82
C ASN A 153 5.91 -13.79 1.67
N MET A 154 5.23 -13.42 0.58
CA MET A 154 5.01 -14.28 -0.58
C MET A 154 5.96 -13.99 -1.76
N MET A 155 6.73 -12.89 -1.68
CA MET A 155 7.72 -12.44 -2.66
C MET A 155 9.12 -12.50 -2.05
#